data_AF-A0AAF0S1Q5-F1
#
_entry.id   AF-A0AAF0S1Q5-F1
#
_cell.length_a   1.000
_cell.length_b   1.000
_cell.length_c   1.000
_cell.angle_alpha   90.00
_cell.angle_beta   90.00
_cell.angle_gamma   90.00
#
_symmetry.space_group_name_H-M   'P 1'
#
loop_
_entity.id
_entity.type
_entity.pdbx_description
1 polymer ?
#
loop_
_entity_poly.entity_id
_entity_poly.type
_entity_poly.pdbx_seq_one_letter_code
_entity_poly.pdbx_strand_id
1 'polypeptide(L)'
;MDRKPGGTPQSDVAKLQDLWKAKGITTQAYENSGKDPVRGVRGSGGPTTSIDLYADPTGYTIEGLSVCTVGDAAEMQGNGE
;
A
#
# COMPACT_ATOMS: atom_id res chain seq x y z
N MET A 1 -5.05 -16.56 19.42
CA MET A 1 -5.65 -15.90 18.26
C MET A 1 -4.95 -16.42 17.02
N ASP A 2 -5.40 -17.57 16.53
CA ASP A 2 -4.84 -18.22 15.35
C ASP A 2 -5.22 -17.41 14.12
N ARG A 3 -4.27 -16.61 13.61
CA ARG A 3 -4.44 -15.87 12.37
C ARG A 3 -4.67 -16.91 11.28
N LYS A 4 -5.84 -16.89 10.62
CA LYS A 4 -6.06 -17.70 9.41
C LYS A 4 -4.86 -17.45 8.48
N PRO A 5 -4.28 -18.48 7.84
CA PRO A 5 -3.21 -18.26 6.90
C PRO A 5 -3.73 -17.29 5.83
N GLY A 6 -3.15 -16.09 5.81
CA GLY A 6 -3.43 -15.09 4.80
C GLY A 6 -2.89 -15.53 3.43
N GLY A 7 -3.02 -14.67 2.42
CA GLY A 7 -2.29 -14.87 1.17
C GLY A 7 -0.78 -14.90 1.41
N THR A 8 -0.02 -15.35 0.41
CA THR A 8 1.43 -15.11 0.43
C THR A 8 1.68 -13.61 0.25
N PRO A 9 2.74 -13.04 0.86
CA PRO A 9 3.11 -11.64 0.66
C PRO A 9 3.14 -11.24 -0.83
N GLN A 10 3.61 -12.15 -1.69
CA GLN A 10 3.64 -11.97 -3.13
C GLN A 10 2.24 -11.85 -3.76
N SER A 11 1.30 -12.70 -3.33
CA SER A 11 -0.08 -12.67 -3.83
C SER A 11 -0.81 -11.39 -3.39
N ASP A 12 -0.49 -10.89 -2.19
CA ASP A 12 -1.15 -9.71 -1.66
C ASP A 12 -0.56 -8.41 -2.24
N VAL A 13 0.76 -8.36 -2.50
CA VAL A 13 1.37 -7.28 -3.30
C VAL A 13 0.74 -7.20 -4.69
N ALA A 14 0.53 -8.35 -5.36
CA ALA A 14 -0.10 -8.37 -6.67
C ALA A 14 -1.54 -7.82 -6.64
N LYS A 15 -2.35 -8.23 -5.67
CA LYS A 15 -3.72 -7.71 -5.49
C LYS A 15 -3.74 -6.20 -5.24
N LEU A 16 -2.85 -5.70 -4.36
CA LEU A 16 -2.78 -4.27 -4.06
C LEU A 16 -2.30 -3.46 -5.27
N GLN A 17 -1.39 -4.01 -6.06
CA GLN A 17 -0.97 -3.38 -7.31
C GLN A 17 -2.15 -3.23 -8.29
N ASP A 18 -2.97 -4.26 -8.48
CA ASP A 18 -4.17 -4.18 -9.32
C ASP A 18 -5.18 -3.15 -8.79
N LEU A 19 -5.42 -3.14 -7.47
CA LEU A 19 -6.31 -2.15 -6.84
C LEU A 19 -5.83 -0.72 -7.05
N TRP A 20 -4.54 -0.45 -6.89
CA TRP A 20 -3.97 0.88 -7.07
C TRP A 20 -4.03 1.33 -8.53
N LYS A 21 -3.70 0.45 -9.48
CA LYS A 21 -3.87 0.73 -10.91
C LYS A 21 -5.32 1.07 -11.27
N ALA A 22 -6.28 0.35 -10.73
CA ALA A 22 -7.70 0.63 -10.93
C ALA A 22 -8.15 1.99 -10.38
N LYS A 23 -7.39 2.57 -9.43
CA LYS A 23 -7.61 3.92 -8.88
C LYS A 23 -6.78 5.01 -9.58
N GLY A 24 -6.12 4.69 -10.69
CA GLY A 24 -5.30 5.63 -11.45
C GLY A 24 -3.93 5.93 -10.83
N ILE A 25 -3.50 5.12 -9.85
CA ILE A 25 -2.15 5.21 -9.29
C ILE A 25 -1.20 4.42 -10.19
N THR A 26 -0.10 5.05 -10.60
CA THR A 26 0.96 4.36 -11.32
C THR A 26 1.76 3.53 -10.34
N THR A 27 1.99 2.25 -10.62
CA THR A 27 2.65 1.34 -9.68
C THR A 27 3.96 0.79 -10.25
N GLN A 28 4.98 0.66 -9.40
CA GLN A 28 6.24 -0.01 -9.68
C GLN A 28 6.52 -1.04 -8.58
N ALA A 29 6.63 -2.31 -8.97
CA ALA A 29 7.11 -3.36 -8.07
C ALA A 29 8.62 -3.22 -7.86
N TYR A 30 9.07 -3.48 -6.64
CA TYR A 30 10.49 -3.57 -6.31
C TYR A 30 10.75 -4.72 -5.34
N GLU A 31 12.00 -5.16 -5.31
CA GLU A 31 12.48 -6.20 -4.42
C GLU A 31 13.80 -5.72 -3.81
N ASN A 32 13.92 -5.80 -2.48
CA ASN A 32 15.21 -5.48 -1.85
C ASN A 32 16.21 -6.63 -2.09
N SER A 33 17.50 -6.32 -2.15
CA SER A 33 18.56 -7.33 -2.36
C SER A 33 19.02 -8.01 -1.05
N GLY A 34 18.18 -8.01 -0.01
CA GLY A 34 18.50 -8.59 1.30
C GLY A 34 18.45 -10.11 1.32
N LYS A 35 18.94 -10.70 2.42
CA LYS A 35 18.91 -12.17 2.64
C LYS A 35 17.48 -12.73 2.70
N ASP A 36 16.54 -11.89 3.11
CA ASP A 36 15.10 -12.10 3.06
C ASP A 36 14.50 -10.97 2.20
N PRO A 37 14.41 -11.17 0.87
CA PRO A 37 13.99 -10.12 -0.04
C PRO A 37 12.55 -9.70 0.24
N VAL A 38 12.38 -8.47 0.72
CA VAL A 38 11.05 -7.89 0.88
C VAL A 38 10.60 -7.40 -0.49
N ARG A 39 9.45 -7.91 -0.94
CA ARG A 39 8.80 -7.46 -2.16
C ARG A 39 7.78 -6.39 -1.82
N GLY A 40 7.92 -5.24 -2.46
CA GLY A 40 7.05 -4.10 -2.26
C GLY A 40 6.48 -3.58 -3.56
N VAL A 41 5.52 -2.67 -3.42
CA VAL A 41 5.00 -1.89 -4.53
C VAL A 41 5.02 -0.42 -4.13
N ARG A 42 5.57 0.40 -5.01
CA ARG A 42 5.53 1.86 -4.92
C ARG A 42 4.47 2.36 -5.88
N GLY A 43 3.53 3.13 -5.37
CA GLY A 43 2.53 3.88 -6.12
C GLY A 43 2.87 5.37 -6.18
N SER A 44 2.60 6.01 -7.31
CA SER A 44 2.70 7.47 -7.48
C SER A 44 1.55 8.03 -8.32
N GLY A 45 1.17 9.28 -8.03
CA GLY A 45 0.03 9.95 -8.66
C GLY A 45 -1.32 9.52 -8.09
N GLY A 46 -2.42 10.01 -8.69
CA GLY A 46 -3.77 9.85 -8.15
C GLY A 46 -4.02 10.80 -6.95
N PRO A 47 -4.82 10.40 -5.94
CA PRO A 47 -5.10 11.23 -4.75
C PRO A 47 -3.92 11.33 -3.77
N THR A 48 -2.79 10.69 -4.08
CA THR A 48 -1.63 10.56 -3.20
C THR A 48 -0.37 11.02 -3.95
N THR A 49 0.59 11.63 -3.25
CA THR A 49 1.89 11.97 -3.84
C THR A 49 2.70 10.71 -4.09
N SER A 50 2.80 9.85 -3.06
CA SER A 50 3.39 8.51 -3.14
C SER A 50 2.80 7.57 -2.08
N ILE A 51 2.68 6.29 -2.41
CA ILE A 51 2.29 5.23 -1.48
C ILE A 51 3.27 4.06 -1.62
N ASP A 52 3.72 3.50 -0.51
CA ASP A 52 4.66 2.39 -0.46
C ASP A 52 4.04 1.27 0.38
N LEU A 53 4.05 0.04 -0.16
CA LEU A 53 3.69 -1.17 0.57
C LEU A 53 4.93 -2.07 0.69
N TYR A 54 5.15 -2.56 1.90
CA TYR A 54 6.08 -3.62 2.22
C TYR A 54 5.30 -4.82 2.75
N ALA A 55 5.56 -6.01 2.21
CA ALA A 55 4.95 -7.24 2.66
C ALA A 55 6.01 -8.31 2.87
N ASP A 56 6.00 -8.92 4.05
CA ASP A 56 6.87 -10.04 4.40
C ASP A 56 6.10 -11.05 5.29
N PRO A 57 6.63 -12.25 5.55
CA PRO A 57 5.92 -13.27 6.35
C PRO A 57 5.55 -12.82 7.77
N THR A 58 6.25 -11.82 8.33
CA THR A 58 5.98 -11.27 9.66
C THR A 58 4.86 -10.24 9.66
N GLY A 59 4.58 -9.59 8.52
CA GLY A 59 3.50 -8.62 8.41
C GLY A 59 3.51 -7.74 7.16
N TYR A 60 2.76 -6.64 7.26
CA TYR A 60 2.61 -5.64 6.20
C TYR A 60 2.81 -4.25 6.79
N THR A 61 3.49 -3.40 6.04
CA THR A 61 3.65 -1.97 6.33
C THR A 61 3.18 -1.17 5.13
N ILE A 62 2.32 -0.18 5.34
CA ILE A 62 1.88 0.76 4.32
C ILE A 62 2.27 2.17 4.75
N GLU A 63 3.00 2.88 3.89
CA GLU A 63 3.42 4.26 4.08
C GLU A 63 2.82 5.11 2.96
N GLY A 64 2.10 6.17 3.31
CA GLY A 64 1.44 7.04 2.33
C GLY A 64 1.82 8.50 2.56
N LEU A 65 2.35 9.15 1.54
CA LEU A 65 2.54 10.58 1.51
C LEU A 65 1.50 11.19 0.57
N SER A 66 0.57 11.95 1.13
CA SER A 66 -0.39 12.73 0.35
C SER A 66 0.07 14.18 0.28
N VAL A 67 -0.35 14.92 -0.75
CA VAL A 67 -0.25 16.39 -0.70
C VAL A 67 -1.09 16.87 0.47
N CYS A 68 -0.64 17.90 1.20
CA CYS A 68 -1.52 18.59 2.13
C CYS A 68 -2.70 19.13 1.31
N THR A 69 -3.84 18.44 1.36
CA THR A 69 -5.08 19.00 0.83
C THR A 69 -5.50 20.13 1.75
N VAL A 70 -6.08 21.19 1.21
CA VAL A 70 -6.73 22.20 2.04
C VAL A 70 -8.00 21.55 2.59
N GLY A 71 -8.02 21.26 3.88
CA GLY A 71 -9.16 20.62 4.54
C GLY A 71 -8.78 20.12 5.94
N ASP A 72 -9.69 20.29 6.89
CA ASP A 72 -9.51 19.82 8.26
C ASP A 72 -9.64 18.29 8.32
N ALA A 73 -8.67 17.61 8.93
CA ALA A 73 -8.66 16.15 9.02
C ALA A 73 -9.84 15.60 9.85
N ALA A 74 -10.39 16.38 10.79
CA ALA A 74 -11.56 16.00 11.56
C ALA A 74 -12.85 16.11 10.73
N GLU A 75 -12.95 17.06 9.80
CA GLU A 75 -14.09 17.16 8.86
C GLU A 75 -14.14 15.95 7.89
N MET A 76 -12.99 15.45 7.46
CA MET A 76 -12.90 14.32 6.52
C MET A 76 -13.17 12.94 7.16
N GLN A 77 -13.22 12.84 8.49
CA GLN A 77 -13.55 11.60 9.20
C GLN A 77 -15.06 11.31 9.27
N GLY A 78 -15.91 12.25 8.83
CA GLY A 78 -17.37 12.17 8.98
C GLY A 78 -18.16 11.40 7.91
N ASN A 79 -17.54 11.01 6.79
CA ASN A 79 -18.26 10.41 5.64
C ASN A 79 -17.87 8.96 5.32
N GLY A 80 -17.36 8.22 6.30
CA GLY A 80 -17.24 6.77 6.21
C GLY A 80 -18.59 6.08 6.42
N GLU A 81 -19.48 6.15 5.43
CA GLU A 81 -20.67 5.28 5.29
C GLU A 81 -20.37 4.10 4.36
#